data_AF-A0A522QGJ5-F1
#
_entry.id   AF-A0A522QGJ5-F1
#
_cell.length_a   1.000
_cell.length_b   1.000
_cell.length_c   1.000
_cell.angle_alpha   90.00
_cell.angle_beta   90.00
_cell.angle_gamma   90.00
#
_symmetry.space_group_name_H-M   'P 1'
#
loop_
_entity.id
_entity.type
_entity.pdbx_description
1 polymer ?
#
loop_
_entity_poly.entity_id
_entity_poly.type
_entity_poly.pdbx_seq_one_letter_code
_entity_poly.pdbx_strand_id
1 'polypeptide(L)'
;MSAVPRRTLAVALLAAACVVASVVPPIESSSVRLDVQTHHLAHAVIIALGLALGLVIASARPVREERPAWLLVAIVSPLMAMLLMIPATYDFTESHPLLHALDHLVFAALSLLTAYAGEQYLRGVGWAAAVALEMMAVGAAFGYGIILTR
;
A
#
# COMPACT_ATOMS: atom_id res chain seq x y z
N MET A 1 32.71 2.37 -14.47
CA MET A 1 31.45 2.51 -13.72
C MET A 1 30.56 1.34 -14.11
N SER A 2 30.26 0.41 -13.20
CA SER A 2 29.32 -0.68 -13.49
C SER A 2 27.91 -0.11 -13.65
N ALA A 3 27.21 -0.45 -14.73
CA ALA A 3 25.82 -0.05 -14.92
C ALA A 3 24.96 -0.60 -13.77
N VAL A 4 24.12 0.25 -13.18
CA VAL A 4 23.15 -0.17 -12.16
C VAL A 4 22.17 -1.15 -12.82
N PRO A 5 21.93 -2.34 -12.26
CA PRO A 5 20.96 -3.27 -12.81
C PRO A 5 19.57 -2.61 -12.90
N ARG A 6 18.85 -2.79 -14.02
CA ARG A 6 17.52 -2.19 -14.26
C ARG A 6 16.54 -2.45 -13.11
N ARG A 7 16.61 -3.62 -12.47
CA ARG A 7 15.78 -3.98 -11.31
C ARG A 7 16.12 -3.13 -10.08
N THR A 8 17.40 -2.92 -9.78
CA THR A 8 17.83 -2.09 -8.65
C THR A 8 17.33 -0.66 -8.84
N LEU A 9 17.42 -0.14 -10.07
CA LEU A 9 16.86 1.16 -10.41
C LEU A 9 15.33 1.18 -10.22
N ALA A 10 14.60 0.18 -10.71
CA ALA A 10 13.15 0.10 -10.55
C ALA A 10 12.72 0.05 -9.08
N VAL A 11 13.40 -0.76 -8.25
CA VAL A 11 13.16 -0.83 -6.80
C VAL A 11 13.43 0.52 -6.15
N ALA A 12 14.55 1.17 -6.47
CA ALA A 12 14.90 2.48 -5.90
C ALA A 12 13.87 3.56 -6.29
N LEU A 13 13.44 3.60 -7.55
CA LEU A 13 12.44 4.54 -8.03
C LEU A 13 11.08 4.31 -7.39
N LEU A 14 10.62 3.06 -7.30
CA LEU A 14 9.36 2.71 -6.65
C LEU A 14 9.38 3.02 -5.14
N ALA A 15 10.49 2.72 -4.46
CA ALA A 15 10.66 3.07 -3.05
C ALA A 15 10.66 4.59 -2.84
N ALA A 16 11.36 5.34 -3.69
CA ALA A 16 11.34 6.80 -3.66
C ALA A 16 9.93 7.34 -3.92
N ALA A 17 9.22 6.79 -4.90
CA ALA A 17 7.83 7.16 -5.20
C ALA A 17 6.89 6.87 -4.02
N CYS A 18 7.04 5.73 -3.33
CA CYS A 18 6.29 5.41 -2.12
C CYS A 18 6.50 6.48 -1.05
N VAL A 19 7.77 6.86 -0.79
CA VAL A 19 8.10 7.89 0.20
C VAL A 19 7.51 9.24 -0.18
N VAL A 20 7.68 9.67 -1.43
CA VAL A 20 7.16 10.95 -1.93
C VAL A 20 5.63 10.97 -1.83
N ALA A 21 4.95 9.96 -2.34
CA ALA A 21 3.49 9.87 -2.32
C ALA A 21 2.91 9.79 -0.89
N SER A 22 3.66 9.18 0.04
CA SER A 22 3.21 9.07 1.44
C SER A 22 3.42 10.35 2.24
N VAL A 23 4.53 11.06 2.00
CA VAL A 23 4.99 12.15 2.86
C VAL A 23 4.61 13.53 2.32
N VAL A 24 4.75 13.78 1.02
CA VAL A 24 4.55 15.12 0.46
C VAL A 24 3.10 15.60 0.64
N PRO A 25 2.06 14.82 0.30
CA PRO A 25 0.69 15.32 0.37
C PRO A 25 0.26 15.74 1.79
N PRO A 26 0.42 14.91 2.85
CA PRO A 26 0.01 15.32 4.20
C PRO A 26 0.72 16.58 4.72
N ILE A 27 1.96 16.82 4.29
CA ILE A 27 2.75 17.98 4.70
C ILE A 27 2.27 19.24 3.96
N GLU A 28 2.12 19.16 2.64
CA GLU A 28 1.71 20.30 1.80
C GLU A 28 0.23 20.65 1.97
N SER A 29 -0.65 19.66 2.14
CA SER A 29 -2.08 19.87 2.34
C SER A 29 -2.48 20.00 3.81
N SER A 30 -1.52 20.19 4.73
CA SER A 30 -1.80 20.33 6.17
C SER A 30 -2.76 21.49 6.49
N SER A 31 -2.89 22.48 5.60
CA SER A 31 -3.82 23.61 5.73
C SER A 31 -5.13 23.46 4.93
N VAL A 32 -5.26 22.41 4.10
CA VAL A 32 -6.41 22.18 3.21
C VAL A 32 -6.90 20.75 3.36
N ARG A 33 -8.10 20.58 3.94
CA ARG A 33 -8.75 19.27 4.02
C ARG A 33 -9.21 18.84 2.63
N LEU A 34 -8.64 17.74 2.13
CA LEU A 34 -9.09 17.11 0.90
C LEU A 34 -10.50 16.54 1.10
N ASP A 35 -11.29 16.48 0.03
CA ASP A 35 -12.53 15.71 0.08
C ASP A 35 -12.22 14.22 0.22
N VAL A 36 -13.16 13.48 0.80
CA VAL A 36 -13.00 12.06 1.16
C VAL A 36 -12.64 11.20 -0.05
N GLN A 37 -13.27 11.44 -1.20
CA GLN A 37 -13.03 10.66 -2.41
C GLN A 37 -11.59 10.86 -2.91
N THR A 38 -11.14 12.12 -3.03
CA THR A 38 -9.77 12.44 -3.45
C THR A 38 -8.74 11.87 -2.47
N HIS A 39 -9.01 11.95 -1.18
CA HIS A 39 -8.15 11.38 -0.15
C HIS A 39 -8.02 9.86 -0.30
N HIS A 40 -9.13 9.12 -0.44
CA HIS A 40 -9.07 7.67 -0.65
C HIS A 40 -8.40 7.28 -1.97
N LEU A 41 -8.55 8.08 -3.04
CA LEU A 41 -7.83 7.83 -4.27
C LEU A 41 -6.31 8.03 -4.11
N ALA A 42 -5.88 8.98 -3.28
CA ALA A 42 -4.47 9.12 -2.92
C ALA A 42 -3.94 7.88 -2.18
N HIS A 43 -4.72 7.30 -1.27
CA HIS A 43 -4.39 6.02 -0.65
C HIS A 43 -4.25 4.89 -1.67
N ALA A 44 -5.14 4.81 -2.66
CA ALA A 44 -5.04 3.81 -3.74
C ALA A 44 -3.71 3.94 -4.51
N VAL A 45 -3.27 5.17 -4.81
CA VAL A 45 -1.95 5.38 -5.45
C VAL A 45 -0.80 4.86 -4.58
N ILE A 46 -0.83 5.13 -3.27
CA ILE A 46 0.19 4.65 -2.33
C ILE A 46 0.20 3.11 -2.25
N ILE A 47 -0.99 2.50 -2.21
CA ILE A 47 -1.18 1.06 -2.21
C ILE A 47 -0.64 0.45 -3.50
N ALA A 48 -1.00 0.98 -4.67
CA ALA A 48 -0.51 0.53 -5.97
C ALA A 48 1.02 0.56 -6.06
N LEU A 49 1.66 1.63 -5.58
CA LEU A 49 3.11 1.76 -5.53
C LEU A 49 3.75 0.70 -4.63
N GLY A 50 3.20 0.48 -3.43
CA GLY A 50 3.64 -0.56 -2.50
C GLY A 50 3.51 -1.96 -3.10
N LEU A 51 2.35 -2.29 -3.68
CA LEU A 51 2.08 -3.54 -4.37
C LEU A 51 3.09 -3.78 -5.50
N ALA A 52 3.31 -2.79 -6.37
CA ALA A 52 4.26 -2.87 -7.47
C ALA A 52 5.69 -3.11 -6.96
N LEU A 53 6.10 -2.41 -5.91
CA LEU A 53 7.40 -2.62 -5.27
C LEU A 53 7.55 -4.07 -4.75
N GLY A 54 6.52 -4.60 -4.09
CA GLY A 54 6.48 -5.99 -3.61
C GLY A 54 6.63 -7.01 -4.75
N LEU A 55 5.89 -6.83 -5.84
CA LEU A 55 5.96 -7.70 -7.03
C LEU A 55 7.33 -7.63 -7.71
N VAL A 56 7.91 -6.44 -7.87
CA VAL A 56 9.24 -6.28 -8.47
C VAL A 56 10.32 -6.95 -7.61
N ILE A 57 10.25 -6.81 -6.30
CA ILE A 57 11.18 -7.49 -5.37
C ILE A 57 11.01 -9.01 -5.45
N ALA A 58 9.78 -9.50 -5.50
CA ALA A 58 9.48 -10.93 -5.58
C ALA A 58 9.92 -11.55 -6.91
N SER A 59 9.86 -10.81 -8.02
CA SER A 59 10.17 -11.31 -9.38
C SER A 59 11.56 -11.91 -9.56
N ALA A 60 12.51 -11.55 -8.68
CA ALA A 60 13.88 -12.05 -8.72
C ALA A 60 14.09 -13.40 -8.03
N ARG A 61 13.05 -13.95 -7.38
CA ARG A 61 13.14 -15.19 -6.62
C ARG A 61 12.84 -16.39 -7.54
N PRO A 62 13.54 -17.52 -7.36
CA PRO A 62 13.21 -18.75 -8.07
C PRO A 62 11.85 -19.27 -7.60
N VAL A 63 11.19 -20.05 -8.46
CA VAL A 63 9.98 -20.80 -8.10
C VAL A 63 10.34 -21.78 -6.97
N ARG A 64 9.49 -21.82 -5.94
CA ARG A 64 9.67 -22.66 -4.74
C ARG A 64 8.37 -23.41 -4.46
N GLU A 65 8.50 -24.47 -3.66
CA GLU A 65 7.36 -25.16 -3.06
C GLU A 65 6.56 -24.22 -2.14
N GLU A 66 5.29 -24.56 -1.92
CA GLU A 66 4.36 -23.80 -1.10
C GLU A 66 4.86 -23.61 0.33
N ARG A 67 4.67 -22.40 0.86
CA ARG A 67 5.09 -22.03 2.22
C ARG A 67 3.94 -21.34 2.95
N PRO A 68 3.10 -22.10 3.69
CA PRO A 68 1.86 -21.60 4.27
C PRO A 68 2.02 -20.35 5.16
N ALA A 69 3.17 -20.20 5.83
CA ALA A 69 3.44 -19.02 6.65
C ALA A 69 3.37 -17.69 5.86
N TRP A 70 3.70 -17.70 4.57
CA TRP A 70 3.60 -16.49 3.73
C TRP A 70 2.16 -16.15 3.36
N LEU A 71 1.26 -17.14 3.29
CA LEU A 71 -0.16 -16.88 3.08
C LEU A 71 -0.74 -16.08 4.25
N LEU A 72 -0.35 -16.40 5.48
CA LEU A 72 -0.76 -15.64 6.66
C LEU A 72 -0.32 -14.18 6.57
N VAL A 73 0.92 -13.91 6.15
CA VAL A 73 1.40 -12.53 5.96
C VAL A 73 0.61 -11.82 4.86
N ALA A 74 0.33 -12.50 3.75
CA ALA A 74 -0.44 -11.94 2.63
C ALA A 74 -1.88 -11.58 3.01
N ILE A 75 -2.49 -12.31 3.97
CA ILE A 75 -3.84 -12.06 4.47
C ILE A 75 -3.85 -11.01 5.59
N VAL A 76 -2.91 -11.10 6.54
CA VAL A 76 -2.87 -10.19 7.70
C VAL A 76 -2.49 -8.78 7.29
N SER A 77 -1.60 -8.61 6.32
CA SER A 77 -1.13 -7.28 5.88
C SER A 77 -2.27 -6.35 5.43
N PRO A 78 -3.17 -6.74 4.50
CA PRO A 78 -4.29 -5.88 4.10
C PRO A 78 -5.29 -5.67 5.23
N LEU A 79 -5.50 -6.66 6.12
CA LEU A 79 -6.37 -6.49 7.29
C LEU A 79 -5.82 -5.43 8.25
N MET A 80 -4.50 -5.40 8.48
CA MET A 80 -3.88 -4.36 9.30
C MET A 80 -4.03 -2.97 8.65
N ALA A 81 -3.92 -2.88 7.32
CA ALA A 81 -4.14 -1.61 6.61
C ALA A 81 -5.59 -1.13 6.83
N MET A 82 -6.58 -2.02 6.75
CA MET A 82 -7.97 -1.68 7.04
C MET A 82 -8.19 -1.22 8.49
N LEU A 83 -7.53 -1.86 9.48
CA LEU A 83 -7.65 -1.45 10.88
C LEU A 83 -7.04 -0.08 11.17
N LEU A 84 -5.97 0.29 10.46
CA LEU A 84 -5.36 1.60 10.59
C LEU A 84 -6.20 2.72 9.96
N MET A 85 -7.17 2.36 9.11
CA MET A 85 -8.15 3.26 8.50
C MET A 85 -9.50 3.27 9.25
N ILE A 86 -9.51 3.02 10.55
CA ILE A 86 -10.76 3.11 11.33
C ILE A 86 -11.17 4.59 11.46
N PRO A 87 -12.44 4.95 11.15
CA PRO A 87 -12.89 6.35 11.18
C PRO A 87 -12.64 7.10 12.50
N ALA A 88 -12.62 6.36 13.62
CA ALA A 88 -12.39 6.92 14.95
C ALA A 88 -11.00 7.60 15.12
N THR A 89 -10.02 7.31 14.25
CA THR A 89 -8.68 7.93 14.31
C THR A 89 -8.51 9.11 13.35
N TYR A 90 -9.44 9.34 12.42
CA TYR A 90 -9.25 10.26 11.30
C TYR A 90 -8.98 11.71 11.72
N ASP A 91 -9.81 12.27 12.60
CA ASP A 91 -9.61 13.67 13.02
C ASP A 91 -8.28 13.88 13.76
N PHE A 92 -7.82 12.86 14.50
CA PHE A 92 -6.51 12.91 15.16
C PHE A 92 -5.36 12.80 14.15
N THR A 93 -5.42 11.85 13.23
CA THR A 93 -4.38 11.67 12.21
C THR A 93 -4.31 12.89 11.28
N GLU A 94 -5.45 13.39 10.79
CA GLU A 94 -5.49 14.53 9.87
C GLU A 94 -4.97 15.83 10.49
N SER A 95 -5.11 16.01 11.81
CA SER A 95 -4.57 17.17 12.52
C SER A 95 -3.06 17.08 12.82
N HIS A 96 -2.44 15.92 12.57
CA HIS A 96 -1.02 15.68 12.83
C HIS A 96 -0.29 15.23 11.54
N PRO A 97 0.20 16.17 10.70
CA PRO A 97 0.75 15.87 9.38
C PRO A 97 1.85 14.79 9.35
N LEU A 98 2.73 14.78 10.37
CA LEU A 98 3.78 13.79 10.48
C LEU A 98 3.24 12.39 10.78
N LEU A 99 2.22 12.29 11.65
CA LEU A 99 1.57 11.02 11.95
C LEU A 99 0.83 10.49 10.71
N HIS A 100 0.13 11.38 10.01
CA HIS A 100 -0.56 11.06 8.76
C HIS A 100 0.40 10.54 7.68
N ALA A 101 1.56 11.19 7.50
CA ALA A 101 2.60 10.71 6.60
C ALA A 101 3.17 9.34 7.01
N LEU A 102 3.27 9.07 8.32
CA LEU A 102 3.69 7.75 8.82
C LEU A 102 2.63 6.68 8.55
N ASP A 103 1.35 6.97 8.73
CA ASP A 103 0.26 6.04 8.40
C ASP A 103 0.28 5.68 6.91
N HIS A 104 0.47 6.66 6.03
CA HIS A 104 0.66 6.43 4.60
C HIS A 104 1.86 5.51 4.29
N LEU A 105 3.01 5.72 4.94
CA LEU A 105 4.18 4.86 4.77
C LEU A 105 3.90 3.43 5.24
N VAL A 106 3.14 3.27 6.31
CA VAL A 106 2.69 1.95 6.78
C VAL A 106 1.78 1.29 5.75
N PHE A 107 0.87 2.03 5.11
CA PHE A 107 0.05 1.49 4.01
C PHE A 107 0.89 1.01 2.83
N ALA A 108 1.88 1.79 2.40
CA ALA A 108 2.81 1.37 1.35
C ALA A 108 3.56 0.07 1.73
N ALA A 109 4.03 -0.03 2.97
CA ALA A 109 4.75 -1.20 3.48
C ALA A 109 3.85 -2.44 3.59
N LEU A 110 2.63 -2.31 4.11
CA LEU A 110 1.66 -3.42 4.19
C LEU A 110 1.22 -3.88 2.80
N SER A 111 1.07 -2.96 1.86
CA SER A 111 0.78 -3.27 0.46
C SER A 111 1.93 -4.04 -0.20
N LEU A 112 3.17 -3.59 0.00
CA LEU A 112 4.36 -4.34 -0.41
C LEU A 112 4.35 -5.76 0.16
N LEU A 113 4.11 -5.90 1.47
CA LEU A 113 4.08 -7.20 2.13
C LEU A 113 2.96 -8.10 1.57
N THR A 114 1.80 -7.54 1.26
CA THR A 114 0.67 -8.28 0.65
C THR A 114 1.10 -8.95 -0.65
N ALA A 115 1.63 -8.18 -1.60
CA ALA A 115 2.06 -8.70 -2.89
C ALA A 115 3.30 -9.61 -2.77
N TYR A 116 4.29 -9.19 -2.00
CA TYR A 116 5.54 -9.94 -1.82
C TYR A 116 5.26 -11.30 -1.16
N ALA A 117 4.50 -11.33 -0.07
CA ALA A 117 4.18 -12.55 0.64
C ALA A 117 3.29 -13.48 -0.19
N GLY A 118 2.33 -12.94 -0.96
CA GLY A 118 1.55 -13.73 -1.90
C GLY A 118 2.45 -14.48 -2.90
N GLU A 119 3.41 -13.78 -3.51
CA GLU A 119 4.39 -14.41 -4.40
C GLU A 119 5.35 -15.38 -3.67
N GLN A 120 5.63 -15.17 -2.38
CA GLN A 120 6.42 -16.13 -1.59
C GLN A 120 5.64 -17.39 -1.17
N TYR A 121 4.31 -17.31 -1.08
CA TYR A 121 3.45 -18.46 -0.81
C TYR A 121 3.34 -19.36 -2.05
N LEU A 122 2.86 -18.80 -3.16
CA LEU A 122 2.72 -19.48 -4.44
C LEU A 122 2.73 -18.44 -5.56
N ARG A 123 3.52 -18.69 -6.61
CA ARG A 123 3.68 -17.74 -7.72
C ARG A 123 2.33 -17.40 -8.35
N GLY A 124 2.06 -16.11 -8.54
CA GLY A 124 0.78 -15.60 -9.05
C GLY A 124 -0.23 -15.23 -7.97
N VAL A 125 -0.13 -15.76 -6.75
CA VAL A 125 -1.01 -15.34 -5.64
C VAL A 125 -0.75 -13.89 -5.25
N GLY A 126 0.49 -13.41 -5.35
CA GLY A 126 0.79 -11.99 -5.10
C GLY A 126 0.13 -11.06 -6.10
N TRP A 127 0.06 -11.43 -7.38
CA TRP A 127 -0.72 -10.70 -8.37
C TRP A 127 -2.22 -10.70 -8.07
N ALA A 128 -2.79 -11.86 -7.72
CA ALA A 128 -4.20 -11.96 -7.37
C ALA A 128 -4.54 -11.09 -6.14
N ALA A 129 -3.71 -11.15 -5.09
CA ALA A 129 -3.86 -10.33 -3.90
C ALA A 129 -3.68 -8.83 -4.20
N ALA A 130 -2.72 -8.47 -5.06
CA ALA A 130 -2.49 -7.09 -5.46
C ALA A 130 -3.69 -6.49 -6.20
N VAL A 131 -4.22 -7.20 -7.20
CA VAL A 131 -5.41 -6.76 -7.93
C VAL A 131 -6.60 -6.64 -6.99
N ALA A 132 -6.82 -7.62 -6.11
CA ALA A 132 -7.92 -7.57 -5.16
C ALA A 132 -7.81 -6.37 -4.21
N LEU A 133 -6.64 -6.14 -3.61
CA LEU A 133 -6.41 -5.03 -2.70
C LEU A 133 -6.57 -3.67 -3.40
N GLU A 134 -6.01 -3.52 -4.60
CA GLU A 134 -6.12 -2.28 -5.37
C GLU A 134 -7.57 -1.97 -5.75
N MET A 135 -8.32 -2.99 -6.20
CA MET A 135 -9.74 -2.83 -6.51
C MET A 135 -10.55 -2.42 -5.26
N MET A 136 -10.23 -2.96 -4.09
CA MET A 136 -10.84 -2.53 -2.83
C MET A 136 -10.49 -1.08 -2.49
N ALA A 137 -9.21 -0.68 -2.63
CA ALA A 137 -8.75 0.67 -2.34
C ALA A 137 -9.42 1.71 -3.24
N VAL A 138 -9.48 1.45 -4.55
CA VAL A 138 -10.22 2.30 -5.49
C VAL A 138 -11.71 2.30 -5.16
N GLY A 139 -12.30 1.14 -4.88
CA GLY A 139 -13.71 1.03 -4.51
C GLY A 139 -14.07 1.85 -3.27
N ALA A 140 -13.17 1.94 -2.28
CA ALA A 140 -13.39 2.72 -1.06
C ALA A 140 -13.57 4.22 -1.35
N ALA A 141 -12.88 4.76 -2.37
CA ALA A 141 -13.08 6.14 -2.81
C ALA A 141 -14.50 6.43 -3.32
N PHE A 142 -15.23 5.39 -3.73
CA PHE A 142 -16.61 5.48 -4.23
C PHE A 142 -17.64 4.90 -3.25
N GLY A 143 -17.28 4.75 -1.98
CA GLY A 143 -18.20 4.36 -0.90
C GLY A 143 -18.30 2.86 -0.61
N TYR A 144 -17.46 2.01 -1.21
CA TYR A 144 -17.37 0.61 -0.82
C TYR A 144 -16.82 0.48 0.62
N GLY A 145 -17.53 -0.25 1.49
CA GLY A 145 -17.11 -0.48 2.88
C GLY A 145 -17.48 0.63 3.86
N ILE A 146 -18.15 1.69 3.42
CA ILE A 146 -18.70 2.73 4.30
C ILE A 146 -20.10 2.30 4.76
N ILE A 147 -20.27 2.08 6.07
CA ILE A 147 -21.61 1.99 6.65
C ILE A 147 -22.16 3.41 6.66
N LEU A 148 -23.11 3.68 5.76
CA LEU A 148 -23.91 4.92 5.77
C LEU A 148 -24.74 4.96 7.06
N THR A 149 -24.16 5.38 8.18
CA THR A 149 -24.94 5.89 9.29
C THR A 149 -25.33 7.32 8.94
N ARG A 150 -26.61 7.47 8.59
CA ARG A 150 -27.27 8.77 8.43
C ARG A 150 -27.18 9.61 9.69
#